data_AF-A0A5E6MCT7-F1
#
_entry.id   AF-A0A5E6MCT7-F1
#
_cell.length_a   1.000
_cell.length_b   1.000
_cell.length_c   1.000
_cell.angle_alpha   90.00
_cell.angle_beta   90.00
_cell.angle_gamma   90.00
#
_symmetry.space_group_name_H-M   'P 1'
#
loop_
_entity.id
_entity.type
_entity.pdbx_description
1 polymer ?
#
loop_
_entity_poly.entity_id
_entity_poly.type
_entity_poly.pdbx_seq_one_letter_code
_entity_poly.pdbx_strand_id
1 'polypeptide(L)'
;MHCLKVGRESSPRQVLKRMRCYLQKERLKSTDEAWLVVDKDQWTDPQLAELHAWAGQSQNYGFAVSNPKFEYWLLLHFEKGNGVTRSSDCNHRLRTHLPNYDKRIDPRRFTRERILDAIKRAKERDVPPCEDWPRSFGTTVYKLVESILGYSPP
;
A
#
# COMPACT_ATOMS: atom_id res chain seq x y z
N MET A 1 15.39 0.04 4.42
CA MET A 1 13.96 -0.20 4.69
C MET A 1 13.83 -1.18 5.84
N HIS A 2 13.16 -0.78 6.93
CA HIS A 2 12.88 -1.66 8.07
C HIS A 2 11.37 -1.91 8.13
N CYS A 3 10.95 -3.18 8.04
CA CYS A 3 9.54 -3.55 8.10
C CYS A 3 9.22 -4.13 9.49
N LEU A 4 8.26 -3.52 10.19
CA LEU A 4 7.77 -4.02 11.46
C LEU A 4 6.92 -5.27 11.20
N LYS A 5 7.38 -6.43 11.67
CA LYS A 5 6.63 -7.68 11.53
C LYS A 5 5.26 -7.54 12.23
N VAL A 6 4.20 -7.63 11.45
CA VAL A 6 2.83 -7.71 11.94
C VAL A 6 2.60 -9.15 12.41
N GLY A 7 2.25 -9.34 13.68
CA GLY A 7 1.83 -10.66 14.20
C GLY A 7 0.47 -11.08 13.65
N ARG A 8 -0.21 -12.04 14.29
CA ARG A 8 -1.58 -12.47 13.90
C ARG A 8 -2.64 -11.36 13.94
N GLU A 9 -2.30 -10.22 14.53
CA GLU A 9 -3.22 -9.10 14.71
C GLU A 9 -2.84 -7.94 13.79
N SER A 10 -3.63 -7.76 12.73
CA SER A 10 -3.45 -6.79 11.64
C SER A 10 -4.43 -5.61 11.71
N SER A 11 -5.13 -5.42 12.84
CA SER A 11 -6.08 -4.31 12.95
C SER A 11 -5.39 -2.94 12.88
N PRO A 12 -6.04 -1.91 12.32
CA PRO A 12 -5.53 -0.55 12.25
C PRO A 12 -4.97 -0.07 13.58
N ARG A 13 -5.74 -0.27 14.67
CA ARG A 13 -5.33 0.12 16.02
C ARG A 13 -4.06 -0.59 16.48
N GLN A 14 -3.89 -1.87 16.19
CA GLN A 14 -2.68 -2.62 16.55
C GLN A 14 -1.48 -2.22 15.69
N VAL A 15 -1.69 -2.01 14.38
CA VAL A 15 -0.67 -1.50 13.46
C VAL A 15 -0.16 -0.14 13.93
N LEU A 16 -1.08 0.79 14.24
CA LEU A 16 -0.76 2.11 14.76
C LEU A 16 -0.06 2.04 16.13
N LYS A 17 -0.56 1.20 17.05
CA LYS A 17 0.07 1.00 18.36
C LYS A 17 1.52 0.54 18.23
N ARG A 18 1.78 -0.45 17.35
CA ARG A 18 3.15 -0.94 17.10
C ARG A 18 4.04 0.14 16.53
N MET A 19 3.54 0.91 15.56
CA MET A 19 4.28 2.03 14.99
C MET A 19 4.65 3.06 16.07
N ARG A 20 3.69 3.49 16.90
CA ARG A 20 3.97 4.41 18.02
C ARG A 20 5.00 3.85 19.00
N CYS A 21 4.85 2.59 19.41
CA CYS A 21 5.82 1.95 20.31
C CYS A 21 7.22 1.84 19.69
N TYR A 22 7.32 1.61 18.38
CA TYR A 22 8.59 1.58 17.67
C TYR A 22 9.23 2.98 17.66
N LEU A 23 8.49 4.01 17.26
CA LEU A 23 8.97 5.39 17.17
C LEU A 23 9.35 6.01 18.52
N GLN A 24 8.77 5.51 19.62
CA GLN A 24 9.18 5.89 20.98
C GLN A 24 10.56 5.34 21.36
N LYS A 25 10.92 4.16 20.83
CA LYS A 25 12.21 3.49 21.12
C LYS A 25 13.29 3.90 20.13
N GLU A 26 12.93 3.89 18.86
CA GLU A 26 13.77 4.22 17.72
C GLU A 26 13.32 5.57 17.17
N ARG A 27 14.04 6.64 17.52
CA ARG A 27 13.78 7.95 16.94
C ARG A 27 14.16 7.93 15.45
N LEU A 28 13.23 8.34 14.59
CA LEU A 28 13.53 8.53 13.17
C LEU A 28 14.59 9.62 13.00
N LYS A 29 15.51 9.39 12.09
CA LYS A 29 16.38 10.47 11.59
C LYS A 29 15.55 11.40 10.70
N SER A 30 16.05 12.60 10.45
CA SER A 30 15.41 13.56 9.56
C SER A 30 15.23 13.06 8.12
N THR A 31 16.01 12.05 7.73
CA THR A 31 15.95 11.40 6.41
C THR A 31 15.06 10.17 6.36
N ASP A 32 14.54 9.71 7.51
CA ASP A 32 13.74 8.50 7.59
C ASP A 32 12.26 8.83 7.52
N GLU A 33 11.49 7.94 6.89
CA GLU A 33 10.03 8.00 6.85
C GLU A 33 9.39 6.79 7.53
N ALA A 34 8.23 7.01 8.14
CA ALA A 34 7.43 5.95 8.74
C ALA A 34 6.09 5.81 8.02
N TRP A 35 5.87 4.64 7.43
CA TRP A 35 4.67 4.36 6.65
C TRP A 35 3.80 3.27 7.25
N LEU A 36 2.49 3.50 7.23
CA LEU A 36 1.48 2.47 7.47
C LEU A 36 0.90 2.00 6.15
N VAL A 37 0.86 0.68 5.93
CA VAL A 37 0.29 0.07 4.73
C VAL A 37 -0.78 -0.94 5.16
N VAL A 38 -2.01 -0.78 4.68
CA VAL A 38 -3.14 -1.63 5.08
C VAL A 38 -4.06 -1.99 3.90
N ASP A 39 -4.75 -3.13 4.02
CA ASP A 39 -5.83 -3.53 3.12
C ASP A 39 -7.15 -2.85 3.53
N LYS A 40 -8.03 -2.53 2.59
CA LYS A 40 -9.35 -1.92 2.89
C LYS A 40 -10.37 -2.94 3.39
N ASP A 41 -10.34 -4.16 2.85
CA ASP A 41 -11.44 -5.13 2.89
C ASP A 41 -11.97 -5.48 4.29
N GLN A 42 -11.18 -5.32 5.34
CA GLN A 42 -11.58 -5.66 6.71
C GLN A 42 -11.88 -4.46 7.62
N TRP A 43 -11.67 -3.21 7.16
CA TRP A 43 -11.69 -2.04 8.06
C TRP A 43 -12.70 -0.97 7.66
N THR A 44 -13.35 -0.41 8.67
CA THR A 44 -14.31 0.68 8.50
C THR A 44 -13.59 1.99 8.24
N ASP A 45 -14.28 2.93 7.58
CA ASP A 45 -13.70 4.26 7.28
C ASP A 45 -13.25 5.01 8.55
N PRO A 46 -13.97 4.98 9.69
CA PRO A 46 -13.46 5.55 10.94
C PRO A 46 -12.14 4.94 11.43
N GLN A 47 -11.96 3.61 11.28
CA GLN A 47 -10.71 2.95 11.68
C GLN A 47 -9.53 3.35 10.80
N LEU A 48 -9.77 3.61 9.50
CA LEU A 48 -8.75 4.11 8.59
C LEU A 48 -8.47 5.60 8.79
N ALA A 49 -9.48 6.38 9.15
CA ALA A 49 -9.33 7.79 9.48
C ALA A 49 -8.38 7.99 10.67
N GLU A 50 -8.39 7.09 11.67
CA GLU A 50 -7.40 7.12 12.76
C GLU A 50 -5.95 6.96 12.26
N LEU A 51 -5.72 6.12 11.24
CA LEU A 51 -4.39 5.92 10.66
C LEU A 51 -3.95 7.12 9.83
N HIS A 52 -4.87 7.67 9.03
CA HIS A 52 -4.63 8.85 8.21
C HIS A 52 -4.35 10.09 9.08
N ALA A 53 -5.14 10.29 10.14
CA ALA A 53 -4.91 11.35 11.11
C ALA A 53 -3.53 11.22 11.78
N TRP A 54 -3.08 10.00 12.08
CA TRP A 54 -1.71 9.79 12.57
C TRP A 54 -0.65 10.15 11.52
N ALA A 55 -0.85 9.79 10.25
CA ALA A 55 0.08 10.15 9.19
C ALA A 55 0.18 11.68 8.99
N GLY A 56 -0.90 12.42 9.23
CA GLY A 56 -0.88 13.89 9.22
C GLY A 56 -0.12 14.55 10.38
N GLN A 57 0.35 13.80 11.39
CA GLN A 57 1.06 14.37 12.54
C GLN A 57 2.50 14.78 12.24
N SER A 58 3.10 14.30 11.15
CA SER A 58 4.47 14.63 10.76
C SER A 58 4.64 14.55 9.25
N GLN A 59 5.51 15.40 8.68
CA GLN A 59 5.79 15.39 7.24
C GLN A 59 6.48 14.11 6.76
N ASN A 60 7.19 13.40 7.64
CA ASN A 60 7.84 12.14 7.32
C ASN A 60 7.01 10.90 7.71
N TYR A 61 5.71 11.08 8.01
CA TYR A 61 4.78 9.96 8.19
C TYR A 61 3.89 9.81 6.96
N GLY A 62 3.63 8.56 6.59
CA GLY A 62 2.83 8.23 5.43
C GLY A 62 1.80 7.15 5.69
N PHE A 63 0.74 7.16 4.89
CA PHE A 63 -0.31 6.16 4.94
C PHE A 63 -0.66 5.73 3.52
N ALA A 64 -0.69 4.42 3.31
CA ALA A 64 -1.05 3.81 2.04
C ALA A 64 -2.09 2.71 2.25
N VAL A 65 -3.07 2.66 1.36
CA VAL A 65 -4.15 1.68 1.39
C VAL A 65 -4.23 0.97 0.03
N SER A 66 -4.47 -0.34 0.06
CA SER A 66 -4.89 -1.08 -1.13
C SER A 66 -6.34 -1.50 -0.97
N ASN A 67 -7.20 -1.06 -1.89
CA ASN A 67 -8.62 -1.36 -1.91
C ASN A 67 -8.94 -2.26 -3.12
N PRO A 68 -9.32 -3.53 -2.91
CA PRO A 68 -9.75 -4.12 -1.64
C PRO A 68 -8.61 -4.62 -0.76
N LYS A 69 -7.50 -5.05 -1.35
CA LYS A 69 -6.38 -5.70 -0.65
C LYS A 69 -5.09 -5.58 -1.44
N PHE A 70 -3.96 -5.95 -0.85
CA PHE A 70 -2.64 -5.77 -1.41
C PHE A 70 -2.45 -6.49 -2.76
N GLU A 71 -3.13 -7.60 -3.00
CA GLU A 71 -3.09 -8.28 -4.30
C GLU A 71 -3.57 -7.39 -5.46
N TYR A 72 -4.39 -6.35 -5.20
CA TYR A 72 -4.73 -5.36 -6.23
C TYR A 72 -3.50 -4.59 -6.68
N TRP A 73 -2.67 -4.09 -5.75
CA TRP A 73 -1.39 -3.45 -6.08
C TRP A 73 -0.44 -4.40 -6.83
N LEU A 74 -0.37 -5.67 -6.42
CA LEU A 74 0.44 -6.67 -7.13
C LEU A 74 -0.05 -6.88 -8.57
N LEU A 75 -1.37 -6.94 -8.78
CA LEU A 75 -1.98 -7.09 -10.10
C LEU A 75 -1.58 -5.96 -11.05
N LEU A 76 -1.51 -4.72 -10.54
CA LEU A 76 -1.17 -3.54 -11.35
C LEU A 76 0.24 -3.61 -11.98
N HIS A 77 1.13 -4.47 -11.48
CA HIS A 77 2.45 -4.68 -12.10
C HIS A 77 2.38 -5.44 -13.43
N PHE A 78 1.34 -6.24 -13.63
CA PHE A 78 1.21 -7.10 -14.81
C PHE A 78 0.17 -6.57 -15.79
N GLU A 79 -0.85 -5.87 -15.30
CA GLU A 79 -1.96 -5.39 -16.13
C GLU A 79 -2.61 -4.14 -15.56
N LYS A 80 -3.58 -3.59 -16.29
CA LYS A 80 -4.30 -2.36 -15.90
C LYS A 80 -5.27 -2.56 -14.73
N GLY A 81 -5.72 -3.77 -14.41
CA GLY A 81 -6.73 -3.99 -13.34
C GLY A 81 -8.13 -3.45 -13.67
N ASN A 82 -8.43 -3.14 -14.94
CA ASN A 82 -9.77 -2.75 -15.39
C ASN A 82 -10.80 -3.87 -15.15
N GLY A 83 -11.99 -3.51 -14.68
CA GLY A 83 -13.09 -4.46 -14.48
C GLY A 83 -12.96 -5.34 -13.23
N VAL A 84 -12.01 -5.06 -12.34
CA VAL A 84 -12.01 -5.64 -10.99
C VAL A 84 -13.19 -5.03 -10.23
N THR A 85 -14.16 -5.87 -9.85
CA THR A 85 -15.35 -5.43 -9.10
C THR A 85 -15.53 -6.23 -7.81
N ARG A 86 -14.77 -7.31 -7.63
CA ARG A 86 -14.74 -8.14 -6.42
C ARG A 86 -13.32 -8.40 -5.95
N SER A 87 -13.13 -8.54 -4.64
CA SER A 87 -11.85 -8.93 -4.04
C SER A 87 -11.32 -10.27 -4.59
N SER A 88 -12.22 -11.21 -4.92
CA SER A 88 -11.85 -12.48 -5.56
C SER A 88 -11.19 -12.31 -6.93
N ASP A 89 -11.57 -11.29 -7.70
CA ASP A 89 -11.05 -11.05 -9.05
C ASP A 89 -9.54 -10.76 -9.00
N CYS A 90 -9.08 -10.06 -7.96
CA CYS A 90 -7.66 -9.78 -7.74
C CYS A 90 -6.85 -11.07 -7.67
N ASN A 91 -7.31 -12.04 -6.85
CA ASN A 91 -6.62 -13.32 -6.68
C ASN A 91 -6.65 -14.15 -7.96
N HIS A 92 -7.80 -14.23 -8.61
CA HIS A 92 -7.97 -15.04 -9.82
C HIS A 92 -7.08 -14.52 -10.97
N ARG A 93 -7.10 -13.21 -11.21
CA ARG A 93 -6.30 -12.58 -12.27
C ARG A 93 -4.82 -12.60 -11.93
N LEU A 94 -4.44 -12.35 -10.68
CA LEU A 94 -3.05 -12.42 -10.26
C LEU A 94 -2.46 -13.82 -10.48
N ARG A 95 -3.24 -14.88 -10.25
CA ARG A 95 -2.81 -16.27 -10.52
C ARG A 95 -2.57 -16.59 -12.00
N THR A 96 -3.12 -15.79 -12.92
CA THR A 96 -2.83 -15.92 -14.36
C THR A 96 -1.41 -15.43 -14.68
N HIS A 97 -0.94 -14.41 -13.96
CA HIS A 97 0.40 -13.83 -14.12
C HIS A 97 1.46 -14.49 -13.22
N LEU A 98 1.02 -14.95 -12.04
CA LEU A 98 1.82 -15.64 -11.03
C LEU A 98 1.17 -17.00 -10.70
N PRO A 99 1.37 -18.02 -11.54
CA PRO A 99 0.94 -19.38 -11.24
C PRO A 99 1.50 -19.81 -9.88
N ASN A 100 0.67 -20.41 -9.04
CA ASN A 100 1.01 -20.85 -7.68
C ASN A 100 1.26 -19.73 -6.66
N TYR A 101 0.76 -18.50 -6.89
CA TYR A 101 0.81 -17.45 -5.86
C TYR A 101 0.13 -17.91 -4.55
N ASP A 102 0.95 -18.05 -3.51
CA ASP A 102 0.61 -18.52 -2.16
C ASP A 102 0.95 -17.45 -1.09
N LYS A 103 0.93 -16.18 -1.50
CA LYS A 103 1.42 -15.01 -0.73
C LYS A 103 2.95 -14.94 -0.59
N ARG A 104 3.69 -15.83 -1.24
CA ARG A 104 5.13 -15.63 -1.47
C ARG A 104 5.32 -14.99 -2.83
N ILE A 105 6.23 -14.02 -2.87
CA ILE A 105 6.53 -13.25 -4.06
C ILE A 105 7.96 -13.58 -4.47
N ASP A 106 8.17 -13.93 -5.75
CA ASP A 106 9.49 -13.95 -6.37
C ASP A 106 9.83 -12.52 -6.83
N PRO A 107 10.78 -11.82 -6.18
CA PRO A 107 11.11 -10.43 -6.52
C PRO A 107 11.52 -10.25 -7.98
N ARG A 108 12.05 -11.29 -8.63
CA ARG A 108 12.47 -11.24 -10.04
C ARG A 108 11.30 -11.02 -11.00
N ARG A 109 10.06 -11.28 -10.56
CA ARG A 109 8.84 -11.03 -11.34
C ARG A 109 8.43 -9.55 -11.34
N PHE A 110 9.01 -8.73 -10.47
CA PHE A 110 8.68 -7.32 -10.25
C PHE A 110 9.87 -6.43 -10.63
N THR A 111 10.16 -6.38 -11.94
CA THR A 111 11.25 -5.54 -12.48
C THR A 111 10.97 -4.05 -12.29
N ARG A 112 11.99 -3.21 -12.44
CA ARG A 112 11.84 -1.75 -12.30
C ARG A 112 10.81 -1.20 -13.28
N GLU A 113 10.78 -1.69 -14.51
CA GLU A 113 9.79 -1.30 -15.53
C GLU A 113 8.37 -1.62 -15.06
N ARG A 114 8.16 -2.82 -14.49
CA ARG A 114 6.84 -3.23 -13.96
C ARG A 114 6.40 -2.43 -12.75
N ILE A 115 7.36 -2.02 -11.91
CA ILE A 115 7.09 -1.13 -10.78
C ILE A 115 6.64 0.25 -11.28
N LEU A 116 7.35 0.83 -12.25
CA LEU A 116 6.98 2.11 -12.86
C LEU A 116 5.61 2.03 -13.56
N ASP A 117 5.34 0.93 -14.26
CA ASP A 117 4.04 0.64 -14.84
C ASP A 117 2.93 0.56 -13.79
N ALA A 118 3.17 -0.10 -12.65
CA ALA A 118 2.21 -0.18 -11.56
C ALA A 118 1.90 1.19 -10.96
N ILE A 119 2.94 2.03 -10.75
CA ILE A 119 2.79 3.41 -10.30
C ILE A 119 1.90 4.18 -11.29
N LYS A 120 2.23 4.14 -12.58
CA LYS A 120 1.45 4.81 -13.63
C LYS A 120 -0.01 4.36 -13.62
N ARG A 121 -0.26 3.04 -13.60
CA ARG A 121 -1.61 2.46 -13.62
C ARG A 121 -2.39 2.80 -12.35
N ALA A 122 -1.74 2.89 -11.19
CA ALA A 122 -2.40 3.31 -9.96
C ALA A 122 -2.79 4.80 -10.03
N LYS A 123 -1.89 5.67 -10.50
CA LYS A 123 -2.15 7.11 -10.68
C LYS A 123 -3.28 7.39 -11.67
N GLU A 124 -3.35 6.64 -12.77
CA GLU A 124 -4.46 6.73 -13.74
C GLU A 124 -5.85 6.44 -13.12
N ARG A 125 -5.90 5.76 -11.96
CA ARG A 125 -7.14 5.42 -11.24
C ARG A 125 -7.41 6.29 -10.03
N ASP A 126 -6.41 7.07 -9.64
CA ASP A 126 -6.47 7.97 -8.50
C ASP A 126 -6.60 9.41 -9.04
N VAL A 127 -7.75 9.69 -9.67
CA VAL A 127 -8.04 10.96 -10.35
C VAL A 127 -9.37 11.55 -9.85
N PRO A 128 -9.37 12.71 -9.16
CA PRO A 128 -8.18 13.39 -8.64
C PRO A 128 -7.45 12.51 -7.60
N PRO A 129 -6.14 12.73 -7.36
CA PRO A 129 -5.41 11.96 -6.37
C PRO A 129 -6.07 12.07 -5.00
N CYS A 130 -6.45 10.95 -4.40
CA CYS A 130 -7.06 10.96 -3.07
C CYS A 130 -6.00 11.38 -2.04
N GLU A 131 -6.37 12.23 -1.08
CA GLU A 131 -5.45 12.63 0.00
C GLU A 131 -5.28 11.51 1.05
N ASP A 132 -6.26 10.62 1.13
CA ASP A 132 -6.37 9.60 2.16
C ASP A 132 -6.29 8.17 1.58
N TRP A 133 -7.37 7.65 1.01
CA TRP A 133 -7.45 6.35 0.38
C TRP A 133 -8.62 6.25 -0.62
N PRO A 134 -8.53 5.36 -1.61
CA PRO A 134 -9.59 5.20 -2.60
C PRO A 134 -10.85 4.57 -1.99
N ARG A 135 -12.01 5.20 -2.23
CA ARG A 135 -13.33 4.66 -1.80
C ARG A 135 -13.82 3.52 -2.69
N SER A 136 -13.36 3.46 -3.93
CA SER A 136 -13.56 2.35 -4.88
C SER A 136 -12.27 1.53 -5.05
N PHE A 137 -12.30 0.52 -5.93
CA PHE A 137 -11.13 -0.29 -6.27
C PHE A 137 -9.97 0.59 -6.74
N GLY A 138 -8.85 0.56 -6.01
CA GLY A 138 -7.74 1.46 -6.20
C GLY A 138 -6.64 1.24 -5.16
N THR A 139 -5.53 1.96 -5.26
CA THR A 139 -4.50 1.91 -4.23
C THR A 139 -3.65 3.18 -4.19
N THR A 140 -3.26 3.60 -2.98
CA THR A 140 -2.28 4.66 -2.73
C THR A 140 -0.88 4.14 -2.42
N VAL A 141 -0.64 2.82 -2.53
CA VAL A 141 0.68 2.21 -2.32
C VAL A 141 1.74 2.78 -3.28
N TYR A 142 1.33 3.28 -4.45
CA TYR A 142 2.25 3.95 -5.36
C TYR A 142 2.96 5.16 -4.72
N LYS A 143 2.33 5.89 -3.80
CA LYS A 143 2.94 7.04 -3.11
C LYS A 143 4.13 6.63 -2.24
N LEU A 144 3.98 5.51 -1.52
CA LEU A 144 5.07 4.90 -0.76
C LEU A 144 6.21 4.48 -1.69
N VAL A 145 5.88 3.86 -2.82
CA VAL A 145 6.90 3.37 -3.75
C VAL A 145 7.62 4.53 -4.46
N GLU A 146 6.90 5.60 -4.81
CA GLU A 146 7.51 6.85 -5.30
C GLU A 146 8.50 7.42 -4.28
N SER A 147 8.13 7.49 -2.99
CA SER A 147 9.05 7.89 -1.92
C SER A 147 10.30 6.98 -1.86
N ILE A 148 10.12 5.65 -1.84
CA ILE A 148 11.24 4.69 -1.79
C ILE A 148 12.19 4.88 -2.98
N LEU A 149 11.65 5.19 -4.16
CA LEU A 149 12.42 5.39 -5.38
C LEU A 149 13.08 6.78 -5.46
N GLY A 150 12.81 7.69 -4.51
CA GLY A 150 13.18 9.09 -4.59
C GLY A 150 12.55 9.79 -5.80
N TYR A 151 11.37 9.32 -6.21
CA TYR A 151 10.71 9.77 -7.43
C TYR A 151 10.01 11.11 -7.17
N SER A 152 10.61 12.20 -7.62
CA SER A 152 9.90 13.45 -7.84
C SER A 152 9.31 13.43 -9.25
N PRO A 153 7.99 13.61 -9.43
CA PRO A 153 7.45 13.79 -10.78
C PRO A 153 8.15 15.00 -11.44
N PRO A 154 8.43 14.93 -12.76
CA PRO A 154 9.01 16.05 -13.48
C PRO A 154 8.11 17.30 -13.44
#